data_AF-V6T7Q3-F1
#
_entry.id   AF-V6T7Q3-F1
#
_cell.length_a   1.000
_cell.length_b   1.000
_cell.length_c   1.000
_cell.angle_alpha   90.00
_cell.angle_beta   90.00
_cell.angle_gamma   90.00
#
_symmetry.space_group_name_H-M   'P 1'
#
loop_
_entity.id
_entity.type
_entity.pdbx_description
1 polymer ?
#
loop_
_entity_poly.entity_id
_entity_poly.type
_entity_poly.pdbx_seq_one_letter_code
_entity_poly.pdbx_strand_id
1 'polypeptide(L)'
;VKTAGRTNVCTAASGKCTACTGAYALISGGCYGAAKLPGKVVCTAANNGECTTCANGQQPSGKVCPACPAGCSKCTGSAPSQQCSGCFPGYYKSGDKCVKCDASANGIVGVPNCVSCAPPTGNSGSVICYVKTDGTDNGGSTNKSGLSTGAIAGIAVVAVIVVGGLVGFLCWWFICRGKA
;
A
#
# COMPACT_ATOMS: atom_id res chain seq x y z
N VAL A 1 -28.16 38.66 4.76
CA VAL A 1 -27.22 37.50 4.77
C VAL A 1 -27.40 36.77 6.08
N LYS A 2 -28.00 35.56 6.09
CA LYS A 2 -28.05 34.73 7.30
C LYS A 2 -26.63 34.25 7.57
N THR A 3 -25.98 34.79 8.60
CA THR A 3 -24.68 34.32 9.05
C THR A 3 -24.86 32.89 9.56
N ALA A 4 -24.48 31.91 8.75
CA ALA A 4 -24.37 30.53 9.19
C ALA A 4 -23.35 30.52 10.34
N GLY A 5 -23.83 30.37 11.57
CA GLY A 5 -22.97 30.27 12.75
C GLY A 5 -22.00 29.13 12.52
N ARG A 6 -20.69 29.43 12.45
CA ARG A 6 -19.66 28.40 12.58
C ARG A 6 -19.85 27.81 13.97
N THR A 7 -20.45 26.63 14.07
CA THR A 7 -20.45 25.86 15.32
C THR A 7 -19.01 25.70 15.76
N ASN A 8 -18.66 26.25 16.90
CA ASN A 8 -17.29 26.19 17.41
C ASN A 8 -16.99 24.75 17.85
N VAL A 9 -16.28 24.01 17.00
CA VAL A 9 -16.01 22.57 17.18
C VAL A 9 -15.04 22.31 18.34
N CYS A 10 -14.25 23.32 18.74
CA CYS A 10 -13.17 23.21 19.70
C CYS A 10 -13.39 24.13 20.90
N THR A 11 -13.36 23.57 22.11
CA THR A 11 -13.19 24.35 23.34
C THR A 11 -11.70 24.60 23.54
N ALA A 12 -11.26 25.84 23.41
CA ALA A 12 -9.84 26.19 23.48
C ALA A 12 -9.42 26.64 24.89
N ALA A 13 -8.27 26.16 25.36
CA ALA A 13 -7.56 26.68 26.53
C ALA A 13 -6.04 26.60 26.30
N SER A 14 -5.30 27.64 26.69
CA SER A 14 -3.84 27.70 26.58
C SER A 14 -3.29 27.39 25.17
N GLY A 15 -3.99 27.87 24.13
CA GLY A 15 -3.58 27.68 22.73
C GLY A 15 -3.81 26.27 22.17
N LYS A 16 -4.61 25.44 22.85
CA LYS A 16 -4.96 24.07 22.43
C LYS A 16 -6.46 23.84 22.61
N CYS A 17 -7.03 22.90 21.88
CA CYS A 17 -8.34 22.34 22.18
C CYS A 17 -8.25 21.42 23.41
N THR A 18 -9.17 21.57 24.35
CA THR A 18 -9.35 20.69 25.50
C THR A 18 -10.57 19.79 25.34
N ALA A 19 -11.53 20.19 24.50
CA ALA A 19 -12.68 19.38 24.12
C ALA A 19 -13.07 19.65 22.67
N CYS A 20 -13.72 18.66 22.05
CA CYS A 20 -14.30 18.79 20.73
C CYS A 20 -15.78 18.40 20.75
N THR A 21 -16.56 18.89 19.79
CA THR A 21 -17.99 18.54 19.65
C THR A 21 -18.27 17.86 18.31
N GLY A 22 -19.30 17.02 18.26
CA GLY A 22 -19.72 16.33 17.04
C GLY A 22 -18.74 15.23 16.60
N ALA A 23 -18.58 15.03 15.29
CA ALA A 23 -17.82 13.93 14.71
C ALA A 23 -16.28 14.14 14.69
N TYR A 24 -15.74 14.78 15.73
CA TYR A 24 -14.33 15.17 15.85
C TYR A 24 -13.69 14.47 17.04
N ALA A 25 -12.46 13.96 16.85
CA ALA A 25 -11.61 13.43 17.91
C ALA A 25 -10.62 14.50 18.39
N LEU A 26 -10.31 14.50 19.68
CA LEU A 26 -9.26 15.33 20.26
C LEU A 26 -7.92 14.60 20.10
N ILE A 27 -7.04 15.12 19.26
CA ILE A 27 -5.72 14.51 18.98
C ILE A 27 -4.66 15.59 19.20
N SER A 28 -3.71 15.37 20.11
CA SER A 28 -2.62 16.33 20.41
C SER A 28 -3.06 17.79 20.63
N GLY A 29 -4.23 18.00 21.24
CA GLY A 29 -4.78 19.33 21.48
C GLY A 29 -5.41 20.01 20.25
N GLY A 30 -5.78 19.25 19.22
CA GLY A 30 -6.58 19.72 18.09
C GLY A 30 -7.82 18.86 17.87
N CYS A 31 -8.86 19.42 17.25
CA CYS A 31 -10.08 18.70 16.88
C CYS A 31 -10.01 18.23 15.43
N TYR A 32 -9.86 16.94 15.22
CA TYR A 32 -9.72 16.35 13.90
C TYR A 32 -10.96 15.54 13.53
N GLY A 33 -11.55 15.86 12.39
CA GLY A 33 -12.73 15.17 11.91
C GLY A 33 -12.40 13.74 11.54
N ALA A 34 -13.16 12.79 12.08
CA ALA A 34 -12.99 11.38 11.73
C ALA A 34 -13.35 11.10 10.27
N ALA A 35 -13.96 12.06 9.55
CA ALA A 35 -14.36 12.01 8.14
C ALA A 35 -13.28 12.50 7.14
N LYS A 36 -12.24 13.20 7.60
CA LYS A 36 -11.24 13.82 6.71
C LYS A 36 -9.82 13.59 7.22
N LEU A 37 -8.86 13.63 6.30
CA LEU A 37 -7.45 13.70 6.69
C LEU A 37 -7.17 15.04 7.40
N PRO A 38 -6.29 15.07 8.41
CA PRO A 38 -5.50 13.94 8.90
C PRO A 38 -6.25 13.05 9.92
N GLY A 39 -7.38 13.46 10.51
CA GLY A 39 -8.07 12.71 11.57
C GLY A 39 -8.41 11.26 11.22
N LYS A 40 -8.83 11.02 9.97
CA LYS A 40 -9.11 9.69 9.41
C LYS A 40 -8.00 8.64 9.61
N VAL A 41 -6.73 9.05 9.66
CA VAL A 41 -5.60 8.10 9.79
C VAL A 41 -5.43 7.56 11.20
N VAL A 42 -6.00 8.24 12.19
CA VAL A 42 -5.99 7.83 13.60
C VAL A 42 -7.35 7.26 13.97
N CYS A 43 -8.42 7.89 13.50
CA CYS A 43 -9.77 7.65 13.94
C CYS A 43 -10.77 7.66 12.78
N THR A 44 -11.49 6.55 12.58
CA THR A 44 -12.48 6.42 11.50
C THR A 44 -13.88 6.86 11.93
N ALA A 45 -14.17 6.85 13.23
CA ALA A 45 -15.39 7.39 13.83
C ALA A 45 -15.07 8.05 15.18
N ALA A 46 -15.62 9.23 15.40
CA ALA A 46 -15.40 10.01 16.61
C ALA A 46 -16.70 10.66 17.10
N ASN A 47 -16.78 10.93 18.39
CA ASN A 47 -17.89 11.62 19.01
C ASN A 47 -17.40 12.50 20.16
N ASN A 48 -17.70 13.80 20.12
CA ASN A 48 -17.43 14.77 21.18
C ASN A 48 -16.00 14.72 21.75
N GLY A 49 -15.01 14.66 20.85
CA GLY A 49 -13.59 14.59 21.22
C GLY A 49 -13.05 13.19 21.43
N GLU A 50 -13.91 12.17 21.44
CA GLU A 50 -13.51 10.79 21.65
C GLU A 50 -13.39 10.04 20.33
N CYS A 51 -12.33 9.27 20.16
CA CYS A 51 -12.29 8.30 19.08
C CYS A 51 -13.07 7.04 19.47
N THR A 52 -14.13 6.72 18.73
CA THR A 52 -14.96 5.54 18.96
C THR A 52 -14.56 4.37 18.08
N THR A 53 -13.81 4.61 16.99
CA THR A 53 -13.26 3.55 16.15
C THR A 53 -11.87 3.92 15.66
N CYS A 54 -10.88 3.10 16.02
CA CYS A 54 -9.49 3.33 15.69
C CYS A 54 -9.13 2.82 14.30
N ALA A 55 -8.41 3.63 13.54
CA ALA A 55 -7.98 3.29 12.18
C ALA A 55 -6.97 2.12 12.15
N ASN A 56 -6.22 1.93 13.23
CA ASN A 56 -5.24 0.84 13.39
C ASN A 56 -5.87 -0.50 13.83
N GLY A 57 -7.20 -0.56 13.99
CA GLY A 57 -7.94 -1.77 14.37
C GLY A 57 -7.96 -2.07 15.87
N GLN A 58 -7.34 -1.22 16.71
CA GLN A 58 -7.37 -1.36 18.16
C GLN A 58 -8.74 -0.94 18.74
N GLN A 59 -9.04 -1.43 19.94
CA GLN A 59 -10.16 -0.90 20.71
C GLN A 59 -9.76 0.44 21.35
N PRO A 60 -10.61 1.47 21.30
CA PRO A 60 -10.34 2.72 21.99
C PRO A 60 -10.14 2.49 23.49
N SER A 61 -9.13 3.13 24.07
CA SER A 61 -8.88 3.13 25.51
C SER A 61 -8.94 4.57 25.99
N GLY A 62 -9.95 4.92 26.79
CA GLY A 62 -10.06 6.24 27.40
C GLY A 62 -10.00 7.39 26.39
N LYS A 63 -10.89 7.36 25.37
CA LYS A 63 -11.06 8.38 24.32
C LYS A 63 -9.96 8.41 23.23
N VAL A 64 -8.86 7.68 23.43
CA VAL A 64 -7.73 7.60 22.49
C VAL A 64 -7.55 6.21 21.92
N CYS A 65 -6.86 6.11 20.79
CA CYS A 65 -6.50 4.85 20.17
C CYS A 65 -5.11 4.41 20.65
N PRO A 66 -4.99 3.21 21.25
CA PRO A 66 -3.69 2.66 21.61
C PRO A 66 -2.76 2.60 20.41
N ALA A 67 -1.49 2.94 20.60
CA ALA A 67 -0.48 2.86 19.55
C ALA A 67 -0.10 1.39 19.29
N CYS A 68 0.11 1.07 18.01
CA CYS A 68 0.70 -0.21 17.61
C CYS A 68 2.23 -0.16 17.79
N PRO A 69 2.89 -1.34 17.87
CA PRO A 69 4.35 -1.43 17.85
C PRO A 69 4.96 -0.70 16.64
N ALA A 70 6.23 -0.29 16.77
CA ALA A 70 6.93 0.40 15.69
C ALA A 70 6.89 -0.39 14.37
N GLY A 71 6.64 0.31 13.26
CA GLY A 71 6.53 -0.30 11.93
C GLY A 71 5.19 -1.01 11.64
N CYS A 72 4.28 -1.07 12.61
CA CYS A 72 2.98 -1.72 12.46
C CYS A 72 1.85 -0.72 12.19
N SER A 73 1.18 -0.85 11.05
CA SER A 73 0.03 -0.02 10.67
C SER A 73 -1.27 -0.51 11.28
N LYS A 74 -1.40 -1.82 11.53
CA LYS A 74 -2.56 -2.44 12.17
C LYS A 74 -2.13 -3.53 13.13
N CYS A 75 -2.66 -3.52 14.34
CA CYS A 75 -2.32 -4.51 15.36
C CYS A 75 -3.55 -4.99 16.14
N THR A 76 -3.41 -6.13 16.79
CA THR A 76 -4.40 -6.74 17.68
C THR A 76 -3.76 -7.07 19.03
N GLY A 77 -4.58 -7.18 20.07
CA GLY A 77 -4.11 -7.39 21.45
C GLY A 77 -3.63 -6.10 22.12
N SER A 78 -3.07 -6.25 23.32
CA SER A 78 -2.61 -5.15 24.17
C SER A 78 -1.10 -5.24 24.38
N ALA A 79 -0.45 -4.09 24.55
CA ALA A 79 0.98 -4.04 24.83
C ALA A 79 1.29 -4.87 26.10
N PRO A 80 2.44 -5.58 26.14
CA PRO A 80 3.53 -5.61 25.15
C PRO A 80 3.39 -6.69 24.06
N SER A 81 2.36 -7.55 24.13
CA SER A 81 2.19 -8.74 23.29
C SER A 81 1.28 -8.49 22.07
N GLN A 82 1.33 -7.29 21.49
CA GLN A 82 0.52 -6.96 20.32
C GLN A 82 1.00 -7.73 19.10
N GLN A 83 0.05 -8.28 18.36
CA GLN A 83 0.31 -8.95 17.08
C GLN A 83 0.07 -7.97 15.95
N CYS A 84 1.03 -7.89 15.02
CA CYS A 84 0.91 -7.00 13.89
C CYS A 84 0.24 -7.71 12.71
N SER A 85 -0.91 -7.20 12.27
CA SER A 85 -1.62 -7.72 11.11
C SER A 85 -1.21 -7.02 9.81
N GLY A 86 -0.78 -5.76 9.88
CA GLY A 86 -0.31 -4.98 8.73
C GLY A 86 0.87 -4.08 9.06
N CYS A 87 1.82 -3.96 8.13
CA CYS A 87 3.02 -3.14 8.28
C CYS A 87 2.87 -1.79 7.59
N PHE A 88 3.67 -0.81 8.01
CA PHE A 88 3.86 0.43 7.25
C PHE A 88 4.74 0.20 6.02
N PRO A 89 4.67 1.07 5.00
CA PRO A 89 5.65 1.08 3.91
C PRO A 89 7.08 1.11 4.45
N GLY A 90 7.99 0.39 3.79
CA GLY A 90 9.37 0.19 4.26
C GLY A 90 9.53 -0.94 5.26
N TYR A 91 8.47 -1.67 5.58
CA TYR A 91 8.50 -2.86 6.42
C TYR A 91 7.79 -4.04 5.76
N TYR A 92 8.34 -5.24 5.92
CA TYR A 92 7.68 -6.50 5.57
C TYR A 92 7.22 -7.24 6.82
N LYS A 93 6.20 -8.09 6.65
CA LYS A 93 5.66 -8.92 7.73
C LYS A 93 6.51 -10.18 7.91
N SER A 94 6.97 -10.42 9.13
CA SER A 94 7.71 -11.61 9.54
C SER A 94 7.05 -12.19 10.79
N GLY A 95 6.23 -13.23 10.61
CA GLY A 95 5.31 -13.70 11.65
C GLY A 95 4.34 -12.62 12.09
N ASP A 96 4.31 -12.31 13.40
CA ASP A 96 3.46 -11.27 13.99
C ASP A 96 4.16 -9.90 14.13
N LYS A 97 5.33 -9.73 13.53
CA LYS A 97 6.14 -8.50 13.62
C LYS A 97 6.39 -7.91 12.24
N CYS A 98 6.63 -6.60 12.22
CA CYS A 98 7.08 -5.88 11.03
C CYS A 98 8.57 -5.61 11.14
N VAL A 99 9.31 -5.93 10.09
CA VAL A 99 10.76 -5.78 9.99
C VAL A 99 11.07 -4.86 8.83
N LYS A 100 12.06 -3.98 8.97
CA LYS A 100 12.43 -3.05 7.90
C LYS A 100 12.89 -3.80 6.66
N CYS A 101 12.61 -3.26 5.47
CA CYS A 101 12.98 -3.87 4.20
C CYS A 101 14.50 -4.09 4.02
N ASP A 102 15.34 -3.29 4.69
CA ASP A 102 16.79 -3.44 4.70
C ASP A 102 17.32 -4.44 5.75
N ALA A 103 16.47 -4.90 6.66
CA ALA A 103 16.84 -5.84 7.70
C ALA A 103 16.41 -7.27 7.35
N SER A 104 17.10 -8.26 7.91
CA SER A 104 16.82 -9.68 7.72
C SER A 104 16.22 -10.29 8.99
N ALA A 105 15.24 -11.17 8.84
CA ALA A 105 14.57 -11.84 9.97
C ALA A 105 13.87 -13.13 9.52
N ASN A 106 13.93 -14.17 10.36
CA ASN A 106 13.25 -15.46 10.15
C ASN A 106 13.47 -16.07 8.75
N GLY A 107 14.71 -16.07 8.25
CA GLY A 107 15.04 -16.61 6.93
C GLY A 107 14.66 -15.70 5.74
N ILE A 108 14.07 -14.54 6.02
CA ILE A 108 13.84 -13.48 5.03
C ILE A 108 15.05 -12.55 5.03
N VAL A 109 15.61 -12.28 3.84
CA VAL A 109 16.80 -11.45 3.65
C VAL A 109 16.40 -10.06 3.17
N GLY A 110 16.76 -9.05 3.95
CA GLY A 110 16.55 -7.65 3.59
C GLY A 110 17.38 -7.20 2.39
N VAL A 111 16.88 -6.19 1.68
CA VAL A 111 17.60 -5.55 0.56
C VAL A 111 18.04 -4.16 1.02
N PRO A 112 19.33 -3.84 1.00
CA PRO A 112 19.82 -2.53 1.43
C PRO A 112 19.18 -1.42 0.59
N ASN A 113 18.94 -0.27 1.25
CA ASN A 113 18.36 0.93 0.65
C ASN A 113 16.95 0.75 0.05
N CYS A 114 16.23 -0.29 0.46
CA CYS A 114 14.88 -0.54 0.00
C CYS A 114 13.84 0.27 0.78
N VAL A 115 13.09 1.13 0.08
CA VAL A 115 12.06 2.02 0.65
C VAL A 115 10.71 1.32 0.79
N SER A 116 10.42 0.34 -0.07
CA SER A 116 9.17 -0.41 -0.06
C SER A 116 9.41 -1.82 -0.55
N CYS A 117 8.90 -2.81 0.18
CA CYS A 117 9.11 -4.21 -0.14
C CYS A 117 7.91 -5.09 0.19
N ALA A 118 7.89 -6.29 -0.39
CA ALA A 118 7.00 -7.38 -0.02
C ALA A 118 7.79 -8.60 0.48
N PRO A 119 7.22 -9.38 1.42
CA PRO A 119 7.82 -10.65 1.84
C PRO A 119 7.85 -11.66 0.67
N PRO A 120 8.84 -12.58 0.63
CA PRO A 120 8.92 -13.61 -0.39
C PRO A 120 7.80 -14.65 -0.27
N THR A 121 7.44 -15.28 -1.39
CA THR A 121 6.52 -16.42 -1.41
C THR A 121 7.16 -17.61 -0.70
N GLY A 122 6.61 -18.02 0.45
CA GLY A 122 7.12 -19.15 1.25
C GLY A 122 7.92 -18.75 2.49
N ASN A 123 7.88 -17.48 2.92
CA ASN A 123 8.49 -16.99 4.16
C ASN A 123 10.01 -17.25 4.27
N SER A 124 10.70 -17.44 3.16
CA SER A 124 12.15 -17.64 3.09
C SER A 124 12.69 -17.08 1.78
N GLY A 125 13.85 -16.43 1.83
CA GLY A 125 14.47 -15.77 0.67
C GLY A 125 14.49 -14.25 0.77
N SER A 126 14.92 -13.57 -0.29
CA SER A 126 15.07 -12.11 -0.27
C SER A 126 13.72 -11.40 -0.44
N VAL A 127 13.53 -10.27 0.26
CA VAL A 127 12.36 -9.41 0.06
C VAL A 127 12.31 -8.88 -1.37
N ILE A 128 11.11 -8.76 -1.92
CA ILE A 128 10.91 -8.14 -3.24
C ILE A 128 10.89 -6.63 -3.02
N CYS A 129 11.95 -5.95 -3.44
CA CYS A 129 12.04 -4.50 -3.32
C CYS A 129 11.37 -3.81 -4.51
N TYR A 130 10.44 -2.88 -4.24
CA TYR A 130 9.75 -2.09 -5.25
C TYR A 130 10.42 -0.74 -5.53
N VAL A 131 11.05 -0.14 -4.52
CA VAL A 131 11.68 1.19 -4.63
C VAL A 131 12.99 1.21 -3.85
N LYS A 132 14.06 1.70 -4.47
CA LYS A 132 15.37 1.92 -3.85
C LYS A 132 15.75 3.39 -3.84
N THR A 133 16.53 3.84 -2.85
CA THR A 133 17.01 5.23 -2.77
C THR A 133 18.26 5.49 -3.61
N ASP A 134 18.94 4.47 -4.12
CA ASP A 134 20.22 4.56 -4.84
C ASP A 134 20.12 4.85 -6.35
N GLY A 135 18.92 5.16 -6.89
CA GLY A 135 18.75 5.53 -8.31
C GLY A 135 19.25 4.47 -9.31
N THR A 136 19.57 3.28 -8.82
CA THR A 136 20.08 2.16 -9.61
C THR A 136 18.89 1.27 -9.90
N ASP A 137 18.24 1.49 -11.04
CA ASP A 137 17.18 0.64 -11.59
C ASP A 137 17.72 -0.74 -12.02
N ASN A 138 18.31 -1.46 -11.08
CA ASN A 138 18.49 -2.90 -11.21
C ASN A 138 17.35 -3.56 -10.44
N GLY A 139 16.21 -3.68 -11.11
CA GLY A 139 15.12 -4.60 -10.75
C GLY A 139 15.64 -6.03 -10.70
N GLY A 140 16.35 -6.35 -9.63
CA GLY A 140 17.03 -7.61 -9.41
C GLY A 140 16.48 -8.31 -8.19
N SER A 141 15.18 -8.58 -8.17
CA SER A 141 14.73 -9.76 -7.44
C SER A 141 15.16 -10.96 -8.26
N THR A 142 16.20 -11.67 -7.81
CA THR A 142 16.59 -12.97 -8.36
C THR A 142 15.63 -14.06 -7.88
N ASN A 143 14.32 -13.84 -8.04
CA ASN A 143 13.39 -14.95 -8.16
C ASN A 143 13.52 -15.46 -9.59
N LYS A 144 14.43 -16.42 -9.74
CA LYS A 144 14.72 -17.14 -10.97
C LYS A 144 13.54 -18.08 -11.29
N SER A 145 12.41 -17.51 -11.68
CA SER A 145 11.32 -18.19 -12.37
C SER A 145 10.94 -17.33 -13.57
N GLY A 146 10.88 -17.94 -14.76
CA GLY A 146 10.84 -17.32 -16.08
C GLY A 146 9.98 -16.05 -16.21
N LEU A 147 10.27 -15.13 -17.12
CA LEU A 147 10.56 -15.38 -18.53
C LEU A 147 11.64 -14.42 -19.05
N SER A 148 12.41 -14.91 -20.02
CA SER A 148 13.32 -14.13 -20.85
C SER A 148 12.60 -12.95 -21.49
N THR A 149 12.99 -11.72 -21.13
CA THR A 149 12.70 -10.49 -21.88
C THR A 149 13.29 -10.51 -23.30
N GLY A 150 13.93 -11.61 -23.72
CA GLY A 150 14.34 -11.90 -25.10
C GLY A 150 13.37 -12.75 -25.92
N ALA A 151 12.12 -13.00 -25.47
CA ALA A 151 11.10 -13.70 -26.27
C ALA A 151 10.02 -12.77 -26.86
N ILE A 152 9.96 -11.50 -26.45
CA ILE A 152 8.97 -10.51 -26.91
C ILE A 152 9.60 -9.64 -28.01
N ALA A 153 10.14 -10.29 -29.03
CA ALA A 153 10.52 -9.67 -30.31
C ALA A 153 10.40 -10.65 -31.49
N GLY A 154 9.63 -11.75 -31.34
CA GLY A 154 9.48 -12.79 -32.37
C GLY A 154 8.06 -13.10 -32.82
N ILE A 155 7.02 -12.54 -32.19
CA ILE A 155 5.63 -12.92 -32.47
C ILE A 155 4.96 -11.99 -33.51
N ALA A 156 5.51 -10.81 -33.76
CA ALA A 156 4.95 -9.88 -34.75
C ALA A 156 5.21 -10.32 -36.21
N VAL A 157 6.28 -11.06 -36.47
CA VAL A 157 6.68 -11.43 -37.84
C VAL A 157 5.84 -12.59 -38.39
N VAL A 158 5.42 -13.53 -37.54
CA VAL A 158 4.64 -14.70 -37.97
C VAL A 158 3.24 -14.27 -38.44
N ALA A 159 2.60 -13.33 -37.75
CA ALA A 159 1.29 -12.81 -38.16
C ALA A 159 1.35 -12.11 -39.53
N VAL A 160 2.40 -11.32 -39.80
CA VAL A 160 2.57 -10.63 -41.09
C VAL A 160 2.85 -11.61 -42.23
N ILE A 161 3.63 -12.67 -41.99
CA ILE A 161 3.86 -13.72 -43.00
C ILE A 161 2.56 -14.48 -43.30
N VAL A 162 1.76 -14.81 -42.27
CA VAL A 162 0.50 -15.52 -42.47
C VAL A 162 -0.51 -14.65 -43.23
N VAL A 163 -0.65 -13.37 -42.87
CA VAL A 163 -1.56 -12.45 -43.58
C VAL A 163 -1.06 -12.15 -44.99
N GLY A 164 0.25 -11.91 -45.17
CA GLY A 164 0.86 -11.67 -46.49
C GLY A 164 0.76 -12.89 -47.41
N GLY A 165 0.96 -14.10 -46.86
CA GLY A 165 0.79 -15.36 -47.58
C GLY A 165 -0.66 -15.62 -47.98
N LEU A 166 -1.62 -15.33 -47.10
CA LEU A 166 -3.05 -15.49 -47.39
C LEU A 166 -3.50 -14.52 -48.50
N VAL A 167 -3.09 -13.26 -48.43
CA VAL A 167 -3.42 -12.23 -49.43
C VAL A 167 -2.73 -12.51 -50.77
N GLY A 168 -1.47 -12.95 -50.75
CA GLY A 168 -0.74 -13.35 -51.96
C GLY A 168 -1.36 -14.57 -52.63
N PHE A 169 -1.72 -15.60 -51.85
CA PHE A 169 -2.41 -16.78 -52.36
C PHE A 169 -3.80 -16.45 -52.90
N LEU A 170 -4.56 -15.56 -52.26
CA LEU A 170 -5.86 -15.10 -52.75
C LEU A 170 -5.73 -14.28 -54.05
N CYS A 171 -4.74 -13.39 -54.16
CA CYS A 171 -4.49 -12.66 -55.41
C CYS A 171 -4.06 -13.59 -56.54
N TRP A 172 -3.15 -14.53 -56.30
CA TRP A 172 -2.80 -15.55 -57.30
C TRP A 172 -4.02 -16.37 -57.67
N TRP A 173 -4.78 -16.86 -56.70
CA TRP A 173 -5.93 -17.73 -56.94
C TRP A 173 -7.00 -17.02 -57.77
N PHE A 174 -7.35 -15.77 -57.45
CA PHE A 174 -8.34 -15.02 -58.23
C PHE A 174 -7.85 -14.61 -59.62
N ILE A 175 -6.57 -14.22 -59.77
CA ILE A 175 -6.03 -13.75 -61.05
C ILE A 175 -5.71 -14.92 -61.99
N CYS A 176 -5.12 -16.00 -61.49
CA CYS A 176 -4.70 -17.14 -62.30
C CYS A 176 -5.83 -18.16 -62.55
N ARG A 177 -6.86 -18.23 -61.68
CA ARG A 177 -8.00 -19.13 -61.90
C ARG A 177 -9.11 -18.52 -62.77
N GLY A 178 -9.03 -17.22 -63.09
CA GLY A 178 -9.88 -16.57 -64.09
C GLY A 178 -9.39 -16.73 -65.54
N LYS A 179 -8.29 -17.46 -65.76
CA LYS A 179 -7.71 -17.71 -67.09
C LYS A 179 -7.39 -19.20 -67.30
N ALA A 180 -8.34 -20.06 -66.95
CA ALA A 180 -8.48 -21.42 -67.46
C ALA A 180 -9.95 -21.65 -67.81
#